data_AF-A0AAW0GRQ3-F1
#
_entry.id   AF-A0AAW0GRQ3-F1
#
_cell.length_a   1.000
_cell.length_b   1.000
_cell.length_c   1.000
_cell.angle_alpha   90.00
_cell.angle_beta   90.00
_cell.angle_gamma   90.00
#
_symmetry.space_group_name_H-M   'P 1'
#
loop_
_entity.id
_entity.type
_entity.pdbx_description
1 polymer ?
#
loop_
_entity_poly.entity_id
_entity_poly.type
_entity_poly.pdbx_seq_one_letter_code
_entity_poly.pdbx_strand_id
1 'polypeptide(L)'
;MKSARSLFLSVVCAAAFATAAPIFPRNGDSTPSVYSSQSTDSSQSMNSTQPTISVQPTVSVPINSTQSTNSTQSSSNSTVSNNSSQSANSTQGADFLPPGFVSKQAGALYFINNDPSGNFVIVGEIQSNGAVVPNRAVATGGKGAHGVSDPIGPDPLFSQGAIKATSSGKMLATVNPGDNTISLFSVDPKNPVDIKMIGQPVNSGGEFPVSVAFNKDGNVLCALNGGKVNGVQCFSASSKGLEVINNSQRSLGLNQTTPANGPPNTPSHVIFNEAGDKLVASVKGTPPADAGFIAVWDVAKDGSLSTDFTKITAPAGGLLPFSMTNINGMNAILATDAGVGFDIFDLSTVKNTQDKGNQTSSKNSATAINGQKATCWSSFSAKTGSFYLTDVGTSTITEVSVDKSLKGKIVKQFPQANNSATIDNDVATIGKHE
;
A
#
# COMPACT_ATOMS: atom_id res chain seq x y z
N MET A 1 15.67 3.02 35.55
CA MET A 1 14.80 3.14 34.36
C MET A 1 14.86 1.82 33.61
N LYS A 2 13.79 1.03 33.65
CA LYS A 2 13.78 -0.33 33.08
C LYS A 2 13.44 -0.25 31.59
N SER A 3 14.34 -0.79 30.78
CA SER A 3 14.23 -0.94 29.32
C SER A 3 12.94 -1.69 28.96
N ALA A 4 12.04 -1.03 28.23
CA ALA A 4 10.88 -1.65 27.61
C ALA A 4 11.36 -2.35 26.32
N ARG A 5 11.19 -3.66 26.24
CA ARG A 5 11.28 -4.39 24.98
C ARG A 5 9.97 -4.15 24.23
N SER A 6 10.00 -3.35 23.16
CA SER A 6 8.92 -3.30 22.17
C SER A 6 8.95 -4.59 21.35
N LEU A 7 7.80 -5.22 21.18
CA LEU A 7 7.62 -6.44 20.41
C LEU A 7 7.02 -6.04 19.06
N PHE A 8 7.87 -5.73 18.07
CA PHE A 8 7.39 -5.48 16.71
C PHE A 8 6.87 -6.78 16.10
N LEU A 9 5.59 -6.79 15.77
CA LEU A 9 4.89 -7.94 15.20
C LEU A 9 4.85 -7.81 13.68
N SER A 10 5.90 -8.28 13.01
CA SER A 10 5.91 -8.45 11.56
C SER A 10 5.27 -9.80 11.21
N VAL A 11 4.22 -9.81 10.38
CA VAL A 11 3.80 -11.03 9.69
C VAL A 11 4.84 -11.31 8.61
N VAL A 12 5.76 -12.22 8.91
CA VAL A 12 6.81 -12.66 7.97
C VAL A 12 6.21 -13.67 7.01
N CYS A 13 5.89 -13.26 5.79
CA CYS A 13 5.76 -14.19 4.68
C CYS A 13 7.14 -14.26 3.99
N ALA A 14 7.91 -15.30 4.31
CA ALA A 14 9.24 -15.47 3.75
C ALA A 14 9.15 -15.79 2.24
N ALA A 15 9.53 -14.83 1.40
CA ALA A 15 9.88 -15.07 0.02
C ALA A 15 11.39 -14.80 -0.13
N ALA A 16 12.16 -15.86 -0.42
CA ALA A 16 13.59 -15.75 -0.64
C ALA A 16 13.87 -15.13 -2.01
N PHE A 17 14.67 -14.06 -2.08
CA PHE A 17 15.26 -13.61 -3.35
C PHE A 17 16.69 -13.12 -3.21
N ALA A 18 17.41 -13.31 -4.32
CA ALA A 18 18.85 -13.23 -4.49
C ALA A 18 19.39 -11.79 -4.55
N THR A 19 20.63 -11.65 -4.10
CA THR A 19 21.41 -10.41 -4.06
C THR A 19 21.80 -9.92 -5.46
N ALA A 20 21.56 -8.66 -5.77
CA ALA A 20 22.22 -7.96 -6.88
C ALA A 20 23.05 -6.79 -6.34
N ALA A 21 24.33 -6.75 -6.74
CA ALA A 21 25.32 -5.75 -6.36
C ALA A 21 25.13 -4.43 -7.15
N PRO A 22 25.54 -3.26 -6.62
CA PRO A 22 25.41 -1.98 -7.31
C PRO A 22 26.57 -1.76 -8.30
N ILE A 23 26.24 -1.25 -9.48
CA ILE A 23 27.22 -0.69 -10.43
C ILE A 23 27.12 0.83 -10.37
N PHE A 24 28.19 1.48 -9.90
CA PHE A 24 28.51 2.89 -10.16
C PHE A 24 29.81 2.95 -10.94
N PRO A 25 29.99 3.92 -11.86
CA PRO A 25 31.31 4.46 -12.13
C PRO A 25 31.43 5.88 -11.58
N ARG A 26 32.56 6.14 -10.91
CA ARG A 26 33.06 7.46 -10.53
C ARG A 26 34.36 7.69 -11.28
N ASN A 27 34.58 8.95 -11.70
CA ASN A 27 35.84 9.67 -12.05
C ASN A 27 35.51 10.57 -13.25
N GLY A 28 35.84 11.87 -13.30
CA GLY A 28 36.93 12.62 -12.67
C GLY A 28 37.69 13.34 -13.79
N ASP A 29 37.79 14.67 -13.69
CA ASP A 29 38.23 15.66 -14.67
C ASP A 29 39.43 15.36 -15.60
N SER A 30 39.35 15.87 -16.83
CA SER A 30 40.40 16.70 -17.46
C SER A 30 39.91 17.38 -18.76
N THR A 31 39.87 18.72 -18.78
CA THR A 31 39.86 19.60 -19.97
C THR A 31 41.29 20.08 -20.30
N PRO A 32 41.59 20.86 -21.37
CA PRO A 32 40.76 21.30 -22.50
C PRO A 32 41.43 21.13 -23.89
N SER A 33 40.65 21.23 -24.97
CA SER A 33 41.17 21.73 -26.24
C SER A 33 40.11 22.54 -27.01
N VAL A 34 40.59 23.67 -27.50
CA VAL A 34 39.93 24.78 -28.19
C VAL A 34 39.63 24.39 -29.65
N TYR A 35 38.46 24.75 -30.20
CA TYR A 35 38.33 25.42 -31.51
C TYR A 35 36.90 25.90 -31.82
N SER A 36 36.82 27.22 -32.10
CA SER A 36 35.95 28.00 -32.99
C SER A 36 34.44 27.73 -33.14
N SER A 37 33.68 28.74 -32.74
CA SER A 37 32.62 29.47 -33.48
C SER A 37 32.07 28.88 -34.79
N GLN A 38 30.74 28.76 -34.89
CA GLN A 38 29.89 29.71 -35.64
C GLN A 38 28.41 29.34 -35.47
N SER A 39 27.62 30.36 -35.12
CA SER A 39 26.16 30.36 -35.21
C SER A 39 25.73 30.80 -36.61
N THR A 40 24.79 30.07 -37.21
CA THR A 40 23.84 30.66 -38.16
C THR A 40 22.47 30.03 -37.97
N ASP A 41 21.53 30.93 -37.78
CA ASP A 41 20.09 30.85 -37.77
C ASP A 41 19.52 30.36 -39.12
N SER A 42 18.42 29.61 -39.12
CA SER A 42 17.26 29.81 -40.01
C SER A 42 16.21 28.72 -39.88
N SER A 43 15.01 29.20 -39.57
CA SER A 43 13.68 28.62 -39.82
C SER A 43 13.52 27.92 -41.16
N GLN A 44 12.72 26.86 -41.21
CA GLN A 44 11.52 26.82 -42.08
C GLN A 44 10.63 25.61 -41.80
N SER A 45 9.33 25.90 -41.75
CA SER A 45 8.20 24.98 -41.87
C SER A 45 8.25 24.18 -43.18
N MET A 46 7.78 22.93 -43.19
CA MET A 46 6.81 22.45 -44.17
C MET A 46 6.09 21.18 -43.72
N ASN A 47 4.79 21.24 -43.98
CA ASN A 47 3.75 20.24 -43.97
C ASN A 47 4.08 19.06 -44.91
N SER A 48 3.74 17.81 -44.56
CA SER A 48 3.04 16.87 -45.48
C SER A 48 2.89 15.44 -44.91
N THR A 49 1.64 14.97 -44.99
CA THR A 49 1.18 13.63 -45.42
C THR A 49 1.55 12.37 -44.61
N GLN A 50 0.51 11.83 -43.97
CA GLN A 50 0.27 10.40 -43.73
C GLN A 50 0.42 9.54 -45.01
N PRO A 51 0.69 8.24 -44.83
CA PRO A 51 0.01 7.22 -45.60
C PRO A 51 -0.80 6.28 -44.71
N THR A 52 -2.06 6.12 -45.09
CA THR A 52 -2.98 5.03 -44.73
C THR A 52 -2.50 3.70 -45.30
N ILE A 53 -2.49 2.64 -44.48
CA ILE A 53 -2.51 1.25 -44.97
C ILE A 53 -3.68 0.53 -44.31
N SER A 54 -4.68 0.18 -45.13
CA SER A 54 -5.74 -0.75 -44.80
C SER A 54 -5.28 -2.17 -45.12
N VAL A 55 -5.50 -3.12 -44.21
CA VAL A 55 -5.57 -4.55 -44.55
C VAL A 55 -6.83 -5.12 -43.91
N GLN A 56 -7.72 -5.66 -44.76
CA GLN A 56 -8.94 -6.38 -44.39
C GLN A 56 -8.64 -7.87 -44.08
N PRO A 57 -9.59 -8.59 -43.46
CA PRO A 57 -9.32 -9.79 -42.67
C PRO A 57 -9.44 -11.09 -43.48
N THR A 58 -8.68 -12.12 -43.10
CA THR A 58 -8.84 -13.49 -43.59
C THR A 58 -9.45 -14.41 -42.53
N VAL A 59 -10.67 -14.82 -42.86
CA VAL A 59 -11.44 -16.05 -42.65
C VAL A 59 -10.89 -17.20 -41.77
N SER A 60 -11.86 -17.74 -41.03
CA SER A 60 -11.94 -18.77 -39.99
C SER A 60 -11.91 -20.27 -40.43
N VAL A 61 -11.81 -21.14 -39.39
CA VAL A 61 -12.35 -22.54 -39.23
C VAL A 61 -11.40 -23.71 -39.66
N PRO A 62 -11.42 -24.93 -39.03
CA PRO A 62 -12.22 -25.46 -37.91
C PRO A 62 -11.47 -26.08 -36.71
N ILE A 63 -12.23 -26.15 -35.61
CA ILE A 63 -12.14 -27.13 -34.52
C ILE A 63 -12.58 -28.49 -35.05
N ASN A 64 -11.82 -29.56 -34.78
CA ASN A 64 -12.35 -30.92 -34.90
C ASN A 64 -12.07 -31.74 -33.64
N SER A 65 -13.16 -32.19 -33.06
CA SER A 65 -13.30 -33.16 -31.99
C SER A 65 -12.91 -34.56 -32.46
N THR A 66 -12.18 -35.31 -31.63
CA THR A 66 -12.15 -36.78 -31.70
C THR A 66 -12.34 -37.38 -30.31
N GLN A 67 -13.44 -38.11 -30.18
CA GLN A 67 -13.67 -39.14 -29.17
C GLN A 67 -12.80 -40.37 -29.50
N SER A 68 -12.22 -41.00 -28.48
CA SER A 68 -11.95 -42.45 -28.46
C SER A 68 -12.11 -42.94 -27.01
N THR A 69 -13.20 -43.65 -26.74
CA THR A 69 -13.33 -45.11 -26.55
C THR A 69 -12.82 -45.65 -25.21
N ASN A 70 -13.78 -46.26 -24.49
CA ASN A 70 -13.69 -47.07 -23.29
C ASN A 70 -12.56 -48.11 -23.29
N SER A 71 -11.95 -48.30 -22.11
CA SER A 71 -11.57 -49.63 -21.63
C SER A 71 -11.86 -49.76 -20.12
N THR A 72 -12.73 -50.73 -19.83
CA THR A 72 -13.06 -51.32 -18.54
C THR A 72 -11.95 -52.26 -18.06
N GLN A 73 -11.63 -52.21 -16.76
CA GLN A 73 -11.21 -53.30 -15.84
C GLN A 73 -10.64 -52.62 -14.58
N SER A 74 -10.76 -53.10 -13.34
CA SER A 74 -11.48 -54.19 -12.68
C SER A 74 -11.21 -53.96 -11.19
N SER A 75 -12.25 -54.08 -10.38
CA SER A 75 -12.20 -54.17 -8.92
C SER A 75 -11.34 -55.36 -8.44
N SER A 76 -10.65 -55.19 -7.31
CA SER A 76 -10.37 -56.28 -6.39
C SER A 76 -10.46 -55.81 -4.94
N ASN A 77 -11.52 -56.28 -4.28
CA ASN A 77 -11.66 -56.37 -2.84
C ASN A 77 -10.73 -57.48 -2.31
N SER A 78 -10.11 -57.25 -1.16
CA SER A 78 -9.79 -58.34 -0.24
C SER A 78 -9.86 -57.86 1.22
N THR A 79 -10.84 -58.40 1.93
CA THR A 79 -11.07 -58.33 3.37
C THR A 79 -10.62 -59.65 3.98
N VAL A 80 -9.68 -59.66 4.95
CA VAL A 80 -9.49 -60.70 6.00
C VAL A 80 -8.68 -60.03 7.13
N SER A 81 -9.30 -59.57 8.22
CA SER A 81 -9.50 -60.22 9.53
C SER A 81 -8.40 -59.97 10.57
N ASN A 82 -8.87 -59.53 11.75
CA ASN A 82 -8.17 -59.18 13.00
C ASN A 82 -7.17 -60.24 13.51
N ASN A 83 -6.06 -59.78 14.12
CA ASN A 83 -5.80 -60.10 15.52
C ASN A 83 -4.83 -59.11 16.20
N SER A 84 -4.97 -59.04 17.52
CA SER A 84 -4.53 -58.05 18.50
C SER A 84 -3.03 -57.91 18.79
N SER A 85 -2.68 -56.69 19.22
CA SER A 85 -1.93 -56.34 20.46
C SER A 85 -0.56 -55.66 20.33
N GLN A 86 -0.43 -54.64 21.20
CA GLN A 86 0.77 -54.03 21.79
C GLN A 86 1.31 -52.71 21.19
N SER A 87 0.88 -51.65 21.89
CA SER A 87 1.53 -50.37 22.17
C SER A 87 3.07 -50.34 22.13
N ALA A 88 3.63 -49.34 21.45
CA ALA A 88 4.79 -48.59 21.94
C ALA A 88 4.76 -47.15 21.38
N ASN A 89 4.66 -46.20 22.30
CA ASN A 89 4.70 -44.75 22.11
C ASN A 89 6.10 -44.26 21.67
N SER A 90 6.15 -43.31 20.74
CA SER A 90 7.20 -42.27 20.72
C SER A 90 6.74 -41.02 19.96
N THR A 91 5.93 -40.21 20.62
CA THR A 91 5.72 -38.79 20.27
C THR A 91 6.57 -37.97 21.25
N GLN A 92 7.65 -37.35 20.76
CA GLN A 92 8.34 -36.26 21.48
C GLN A 92 8.71 -35.18 20.46
N GLY A 93 8.23 -33.96 20.72
CA GLY A 93 8.53 -32.78 19.91
C GLY A 93 7.47 -31.69 19.85
N ALA A 94 6.35 -31.82 20.57
CA ALA A 94 5.45 -30.71 20.85
C ALA A 94 5.13 -30.76 22.34
N ASP A 95 5.78 -29.92 23.14
CA ASP A 95 5.27 -29.40 24.41
C ASP A 95 6.28 -28.44 25.03
N PHE A 96 5.91 -27.16 25.07
CA PHE A 96 6.15 -26.27 26.21
C PHE A 96 5.17 -25.08 26.10
N LEU A 97 3.88 -25.35 26.30
CA LEU A 97 2.99 -24.36 26.89
C LEU A 97 2.27 -25.04 28.06
N PRO A 98 2.43 -24.56 29.30
CA PRO A 98 1.76 -25.16 30.45
C PRO A 98 0.23 -25.04 30.31
N PRO A 99 -0.53 -26.05 30.75
CA PRO A 99 -1.98 -26.01 30.74
C PRO A 99 -2.46 -24.95 31.74
N GLY A 100 -3.05 -23.86 31.26
CA GLY A 100 -3.62 -22.81 32.11
C GLY A 100 -3.72 -21.41 31.53
N PHE A 101 -3.13 -21.12 30.37
CA PHE A 101 -3.34 -19.83 29.71
C PHE A 101 -4.40 -19.96 28.62
N VAL A 102 -5.66 -19.69 28.97
CA VAL A 102 -6.62 -19.23 27.97
C VAL A 102 -6.14 -17.83 27.56
N SER A 103 -5.32 -17.74 26.50
CA SER A 103 -4.89 -16.44 25.99
C SER A 103 -6.14 -15.73 25.49
N LYS A 104 -6.57 -14.70 26.22
CA LYS A 104 -7.72 -13.90 25.82
C LYS A 104 -7.35 -13.13 24.56
N GLN A 105 -8.25 -13.13 23.57
CA GLN A 105 -8.11 -12.30 22.37
C GLN A 105 -7.95 -10.82 22.77
N ALA A 106 -6.90 -10.18 22.24
CA ALA A 106 -6.60 -8.77 22.44
C ALA A 106 -7.02 -7.90 21.25
N GLY A 107 -7.13 -8.50 20.06
CA GLY A 107 -7.57 -7.80 18.86
C GLY A 107 -7.53 -8.70 17.62
N ALA A 108 -7.64 -8.07 16.45
CA ALA A 108 -7.50 -8.73 15.17
C ALA A 108 -6.52 -7.97 14.28
N LEU A 109 -5.85 -8.71 13.40
CA LEU A 109 -5.01 -8.21 12.33
C LEU A 109 -5.68 -8.55 11.00
N TYR A 110 -5.66 -7.61 10.06
CA TYR A 110 -6.18 -7.81 8.71
C TYR A 110 -5.13 -7.42 7.68
N PHE A 111 -4.93 -8.28 6.70
CA PHE A 111 -4.19 -7.98 5.47
C PHE A 111 -4.88 -8.68 4.30
N ILE A 112 -4.55 -8.30 3.07
CA ILE A 112 -5.04 -9.01 1.88
C ILE A 112 -3.96 -9.89 1.28
N ASN A 113 -4.37 -11.02 0.71
CA ASN A 113 -3.44 -11.89 -0.02
C ASN A 113 -3.14 -11.37 -1.43
N ASN A 114 -3.99 -10.49 -1.97
CA ASN A 114 -3.88 -9.91 -3.31
C ASN A 114 -3.73 -10.95 -4.44
N ASP A 115 -4.39 -12.10 -4.32
CA ASP A 115 -4.29 -13.19 -5.30
C ASP A 115 -5.15 -12.88 -6.56
N PRO A 116 -4.57 -12.95 -7.78
CA PRO A 116 -5.30 -12.70 -9.03
C PRO A 116 -6.46 -13.68 -9.33
N SER A 117 -6.44 -14.88 -8.74
CA SER A 117 -7.52 -15.85 -8.86
C SER A 117 -8.72 -15.52 -7.96
N GLY A 118 -8.51 -14.72 -6.92
CA GLY A 118 -9.53 -14.23 -5.99
C GLY A 118 -8.87 -13.60 -4.77
N ASN A 119 -9.26 -12.38 -4.43
CA ASN A 119 -8.69 -11.65 -3.30
C ASN A 119 -9.40 -12.02 -2.00
N PHE A 120 -8.64 -12.14 -0.91
CA PHE A 120 -9.12 -12.51 0.41
C PHE A 120 -8.56 -11.56 1.46
N VAL A 121 -9.40 -11.15 2.40
CA VAL A 121 -8.94 -10.64 3.69
C VAL A 121 -8.49 -11.82 4.53
N ILE A 122 -7.20 -11.84 4.87
CA ILE A 122 -6.62 -12.78 5.81
C ILE A 122 -6.75 -12.17 7.20
N VAL A 123 -7.42 -12.89 8.09
CA VAL A 123 -7.71 -12.48 9.46
C VAL A 123 -6.79 -13.24 10.40
N GLY A 124 -6.01 -12.50 11.17
CA GLY A 124 -5.20 -13.01 12.29
C GLY A 124 -5.82 -12.62 13.63
N GLU A 125 -5.78 -13.53 14.59
CA GLU A 125 -6.13 -13.22 15.98
C GLU A 125 -4.89 -12.72 16.73
N ILE A 126 -4.98 -11.54 17.32
CA ILE A 126 -3.95 -11.03 18.21
C ILE A 126 -4.25 -11.52 19.63
N GLN A 127 -3.37 -12.34 20.18
CA GLN A 127 -3.47 -12.85 21.54
C GLN A 127 -2.97 -11.81 22.56
N SER A 128 -3.38 -11.95 23.83
CA SER A 128 -2.98 -11.05 24.92
C SER A 128 -1.47 -10.96 25.19
N ASN A 129 -0.69 -11.91 24.69
CA ASN A 129 0.79 -11.92 24.76
C ASN A 129 1.45 -11.26 23.54
N GLY A 130 0.69 -10.78 22.57
CA GLY A 130 1.19 -10.20 21.34
C GLY A 130 1.44 -11.17 20.20
N ALA A 131 1.22 -12.47 20.36
CA ALA A 131 1.30 -13.41 19.24
C ALA A 131 0.12 -13.20 18.27
N VAL A 132 0.37 -13.29 16.96
CA VAL A 132 -0.70 -13.47 15.96
C VAL A 132 -0.83 -14.95 15.65
N VAL A 133 -2.05 -15.46 15.71
CA VAL A 133 -2.38 -16.79 15.17
C VAL A 133 -3.30 -16.64 13.95
N PRO A 134 -3.07 -17.41 12.87
CA PRO A 134 -4.00 -17.43 11.74
C PRO A 134 -5.40 -17.82 12.20
N ASN A 135 -6.43 -17.14 11.69
CA ASN A 135 -7.82 -17.44 12.04
C ASN A 135 -8.60 -17.92 10.81
N ARG A 136 -8.76 -17.06 9.79
CA ARG A 136 -9.54 -17.37 8.58
C ARG A 136 -9.21 -16.46 7.42
N ALA A 137 -9.63 -16.88 6.22
CA ALA A 137 -9.64 -16.05 5.02
C ALA A 137 -11.10 -15.75 4.64
N VAL A 138 -11.41 -14.49 4.35
CA VAL A 138 -12.75 -14.05 3.93
C VAL A 138 -12.66 -13.47 2.54
N ALA A 139 -13.40 -14.05 1.60
CA ALA A 139 -13.40 -13.59 0.21
C ALA A 139 -13.84 -12.13 0.13
N THR A 140 -13.13 -11.32 -0.65
CA THR A 140 -13.55 -9.94 -0.93
C THR A 140 -14.63 -9.86 -1.99
N GLY A 141 -14.82 -10.94 -2.76
CA GLY A 141 -15.69 -10.95 -3.93
C GLY A 141 -15.03 -10.36 -5.18
N GLY A 142 -13.79 -9.86 -5.08
CA GLY A 142 -13.01 -9.37 -6.21
C GLY A 142 -11.67 -10.09 -6.38
N LYS A 143 -10.80 -9.53 -7.22
CA LYS A 143 -9.49 -10.11 -7.61
C LYS A 143 -8.31 -9.22 -7.23
N GLY A 144 -7.21 -9.86 -6.86
CA GLY A 144 -5.93 -9.19 -6.69
C GLY A 144 -5.23 -8.93 -8.03
N ALA A 145 -4.13 -8.19 -8.00
CA ALA A 145 -3.28 -7.97 -9.15
C ALA A 145 -1.91 -7.45 -8.73
N HIS A 146 -0.92 -7.68 -9.58
CA HIS A 146 0.43 -7.16 -9.40
C HIS A 146 0.68 -6.04 -10.40
N GLY A 147 1.24 -4.94 -9.92
CA GLY A 147 1.78 -3.87 -10.74
C GLY A 147 2.95 -4.38 -11.58
N VAL A 148 3.18 -3.71 -12.71
CA VAL A 148 4.31 -3.99 -13.58
C VAL A 148 5.56 -3.35 -12.97
N SER A 149 6.55 -4.19 -12.68
CA SER A 149 7.89 -3.82 -12.20
C SER A 149 8.90 -4.87 -12.66
N ASP A 150 10.18 -4.48 -12.72
CA ASP A 150 11.28 -5.39 -13.01
C ASP A 150 12.45 -5.14 -12.04
N PRO A 151 12.82 -6.11 -11.18
CA PRO A 151 12.10 -7.38 -10.94
C PRO A 151 10.75 -7.14 -10.23
N ILE A 152 9.87 -8.14 -10.26
CA ILE A 152 8.63 -8.13 -9.47
C ILE A 152 9.01 -8.13 -7.98
N GLY A 153 8.66 -7.04 -7.29
CA GLY A 153 8.92 -6.87 -5.87
C GLY A 153 7.86 -7.52 -4.97
N PRO A 154 8.12 -7.56 -3.65
CA PRO A 154 7.17 -8.09 -2.66
C PRO A 154 5.95 -7.19 -2.44
N ASP A 155 6.01 -5.92 -2.87
CA ASP A 155 4.89 -4.98 -2.85
C ASP A 155 4.22 -4.97 -4.24
N PRO A 156 3.06 -5.63 -4.39
CA PRO A 156 2.37 -5.71 -5.67
C PRO A 156 1.65 -4.42 -6.06
N LEU A 157 1.44 -3.47 -5.14
CA LEU A 157 0.59 -2.29 -5.36
C LEU A 157 1.37 -0.97 -5.37
N PHE A 158 2.65 -0.99 -5.01
CA PHE A 158 3.50 0.19 -4.88
C PHE A 158 2.90 1.21 -3.90
N SER A 159 2.26 0.73 -2.83
CA SER A 159 1.31 1.53 -2.05
C SER A 159 1.24 1.14 -0.57
N GLN A 160 0.55 1.96 0.20
CA GLN A 160 0.10 1.65 1.56
C GLN A 160 -1.41 1.84 1.64
N GLY A 161 -2.05 1.12 2.57
CA GLY A 161 -3.47 1.33 2.90
C GLY A 161 -4.42 0.59 1.97
N ALA A 162 -3.99 -0.51 1.37
CA ALA A 162 -4.84 -1.41 0.59
C ALA A 162 -6.01 -2.02 1.41
N ILE A 163 -5.92 -1.96 2.73
CA ILE A 163 -6.96 -2.36 3.67
C ILE A 163 -6.97 -1.39 4.86
N LYS A 164 -8.15 -0.96 5.30
CA LYS A 164 -8.26 -0.09 6.47
C LYS A 164 -9.54 -0.32 7.27
N ALA A 165 -9.41 -0.33 8.59
CA ALA A 165 -10.53 -0.34 9.51
C ALA A 165 -10.94 1.10 9.88
N THR A 166 -12.22 1.30 10.15
CA THR A 166 -12.71 2.52 10.81
C THR A 166 -12.07 2.69 12.19
N SER A 167 -11.92 3.94 12.64
CA SER A 167 -11.42 4.28 13.99
C SER A 167 -12.22 3.61 15.10
N SER A 168 -13.52 3.40 14.89
CA SER A 168 -14.43 2.70 15.81
C SER A 168 -14.27 1.17 15.82
N GLY A 169 -13.51 0.61 14.86
CA GLY A 169 -13.31 -0.83 14.71
C GLY A 169 -14.56 -1.60 14.25
N LYS A 170 -15.58 -0.92 13.71
CA LYS A 170 -16.87 -1.54 13.34
C LYS A 170 -17.00 -1.91 11.86
N MET A 171 -16.20 -1.27 11.01
CA MET A 171 -16.12 -1.57 9.59
C MET A 171 -14.67 -1.68 9.13
N LEU A 172 -14.47 -2.43 8.05
CA LEU A 172 -13.22 -2.70 7.37
C LEU A 172 -13.47 -2.58 5.86
N ALA A 173 -12.56 -1.93 5.13
CA ALA A 173 -12.63 -1.84 3.68
C ALA A 173 -11.30 -2.26 3.04
N THR A 174 -11.36 -2.80 1.83
CA THR A 174 -10.16 -3.20 1.09
C THR A 174 -10.32 -3.03 -0.42
N VAL A 175 -9.19 -2.95 -1.11
CA VAL A 175 -9.10 -2.85 -2.57
C VAL A 175 -9.04 -4.23 -3.25
N ASN A 176 -9.58 -4.30 -4.47
CA ASN A 176 -9.46 -5.42 -5.39
C ASN A 176 -8.87 -4.90 -6.72
N PRO A 177 -7.54 -4.85 -6.84
CA PRO A 177 -6.88 -4.17 -7.95
C PRO A 177 -7.06 -4.88 -9.30
N GLY A 178 -7.37 -6.18 -9.31
CA GLY A 178 -7.50 -6.99 -10.53
C GLY A 178 -8.83 -6.85 -11.26
N ASP A 179 -9.86 -6.32 -10.60
CA ASP A 179 -11.17 -6.06 -11.21
C ASP A 179 -11.73 -4.66 -10.93
N ASN A 180 -10.87 -3.76 -10.42
CA ASN A 180 -11.18 -2.36 -10.20
C ASN A 180 -12.33 -2.13 -9.20
N THR A 181 -12.41 -2.98 -8.16
CA THR A 181 -13.43 -2.86 -7.12
C THR A 181 -12.85 -2.59 -5.73
N ILE A 182 -13.72 -2.17 -4.82
CA ILE A 182 -13.47 -2.13 -3.37
C ILE A 182 -14.58 -2.89 -2.65
N SER A 183 -14.25 -3.49 -1.50
CA SER A 183 -15.18 -4.27 -0.68
C SER A 183 -15.27 -3.71 0.73
N LEU A 184 -16.48 -3.77 1.31
CA LEU A 184 -16.76 -3.32 2.67
C LEU A 184 -17.18 -4.51 3.54
N PHE A 185 -16.76 -4.50 4.81
CA PHE A 185 -17.10 -5.52 5.80
C PHE A 185 -17.53 -4.86 7.10
N SER A 186 -18.49 -5.48 7.78
CA SER A 186 -18.77 -5.28 9.19
C SER A 186 -17.76 -6.05 10.01
N VAL A 187 -17.41 -5.55 11.18
CA VAL A 187 -16.54 -6.19 12.17
C VAL A 187 -17.34 -6.34 13.45
N ASP A 188 -17.44 -7.56 14.00
CA ASP A 188 -18.08 -7.77 15.30
C ASP A 188 -17.23 -7.10 16.41
N PRO A 189 -17.74 -6.07 17.10
CA PRO A 189 -16.98 -5.38 18.14
C PRO A 189 -16.68 -6.25 19.36
N LYS A 190 -17.40 -7.36 19.56
CA LYS A 190 -17.15 -8.32 20.66
C LYS A 190 -16.17 -9.42 20.25
N ASN A 191 -16.00 -9.64 18.96
CA ASN A 191 -15.12 -10.66 18.41
C ASN A 191 -14.55 -10.15 17.09
N PRO A 192 -13.53 -9.27 17.08
CA PRO A 192 -13.08 -8.58 15.88
C PRO A 192 -12.62 -9.51 14.75
N VAL A 193 -12.18 -10.75 15.02
CA VAL A 193 -11.91 -11.71 13.92
C VAL A 193 -13.17 -12.03 13.10
N ASP A 194 -14.36 -11.79 13.69
CA ASP A 194 -15.77 -11.72 13.29
C ASP A 194 -16.18 -10.83 12.09
N ILE A 195 -15.43 -10.70 11.00
CA ILE A 195 -15.84 -9.89 9.84
C ILE A 195 -16.87 -10.54 8.88
N LYS A 196 -17.79 -9.72 8.33
CA LYS A 196 -18.79 -10.13 7.31
C LYS A 196 -18.96 -9.06 6.24
N MET A 197 -18.94 -9.46 4.96
CA MET A 197 -19.12 -8.54 3.83
C MET A 197 -20.45 -7.79 3.93
N ILE A 198 -20.43 -6.48 3.66
CA ILE A 198 -21.60 -5.62 3.55
C ILE A 198 -21.82 -5.30 2.08
N GLY A 199 -22.98 -5.68 1.55
CA GLY A 199 -23.31 -5.46 0.13
C GLY A 199 -22.47 -6.33 -0.80
N GLN A 200 -22.17 -5.80 -1.99
CA GLN A 200 -21.31 -6.42 -3.00
C GLN A 200 -20.11 -5.50 -3.27
N PRO A 201 -19.00 -6.01 -3.84
CA PRO A 201 -17.91 -5.17 -4.32
C PRO A 201 -18.44 -4.07 -5.26
N VAL A 202 -17.96 -2.85 -5.07
CA VAL A 202 -18.35 -1.70 -5.90
C VAL A 202 -17.16 -1.22 -6.73
N ASN A 203 -17.41 -0.68 -7.92
CA ASN A 203 -16.35 -0.07 -8.73
C ASN A 203 -15.66 1.05 -7.94
N SER A 204 -14.33 1.08 -7.96
CA SER A 204 -13.51 2.03 -7.19
C SER A 204 -13.50 3.46 -7.75
N GLY A 205 -14.21 3.72 -8.85
CA GLY A 205 -14.19 4.99 -9.58
C GLY A 205 -12.94 5.17 -10.46
N GLY A 206 -12.18 4.11 -10.70
CA GLY A 206 -10.97 4.14 -11.51
C GLY A 206 -10.47 2.73 -11.82
N GLU A 207 -9.16 2.61 -12.09
CA GLU A 207 -8.52 1.32 -12.36
C GLU A 207 -7.36 1.07 -11.39
N PHE A 208 -7.14 -0.20 -11.07
CA PHE A 208 -6.09 -0.65 -10.17
C PHE A 208 -6.13 0.12 -8.83
N PRO A 209 -7.22 -0.01 -8.03
CA PRO A 209 -7.29 0.60 -6.70
C PRO A 209 -6.17 0.07 -5.80
N VAL A 210 -5.43 0.99 -5.20
CA VAL A 210 -4.23 0.68 -4.39
C VAL A 210 -4.40 1.05 -2.92
N SER A 211 -5.27 1.99 -2.59
CA SER A 211 -5.40 2.50 -1.23
C SER A 211 -6.82 2.96 -0.90
N VAL A 212 -7.22 2.83 0.35
CA VAL A 212 -8.51 3.32 0.88
C VAL A 212 -8.33 4.06 2.21
N ALA A 213 -9.15 5.08 2.44
CA ALA A 213 -9.19 5.83 3.69
C ALA A 213 -10.62 6.05 4.16
N PHE A 214 -10.88 5.74 5.43
CA PHE A 214 -12.07 6.21 6.12
C PHE A 214 -11.84 7.61 6.69
N ASN A 215 -12.87 8.46 6.67
CA ASN A 215 -12.87 9.66 7.49
C ASN A 215 -12.97 9.30 8.99
N LYS A 216 -12.81 10.30 9.86
CA LYS A 216 -12.81 10.12 11.31
C LYS A 216 -14.06 9.41 11.84
N ASP A 217 -15.23 9.76 11.29
CA ASP A 217 -16.53 9.23 11.70
C ASP A 217 -16.81 7.83 11.15
N GLY A 218 -16.04 7.39 10.14
CA GLY A 218 -16.18 6.09 9.49
C GLY A 218 -17.38 5.98 8.55
N ASN A 219 -18.02 7.08 8.19
CA ASN A 219 -19.19 7.14 7.30
C ASN A 219 -18.84 7.58 5.87
N VAL A 220 -17.60 7.99 5.61
CA VAL A 220 -17.08 8.26 4.26
C VAL A 220 -15.83 7.41 4.05
N LEU A 221 -15.77 6.73 2.91
CA LEU A 221 -14.63 5.96 2.42
C LEU A 221 -14.17 6.56 1.09
N CYS A 222 -12.89 6.87 0.94
CA CYS A 222 -12.32 7.26 -0.36
C CYS A 222 -11.32 6.21 -0.83
N ALA A 223 -11.38 5.86 -2.11
CA ALA A 223 -10.44 4.99 -2.79
C ALA A 223 -9.47 5.80 -3.65
N LEU A 224 -8.23 5.32 -3.77
CA LEU A 224 -7.19 5.82 -4.64
C LEU A 224 -6.84 4.78 -5.69
N ASN A 225 -6.84 5.21 -6.95
CA ASN A 225 -6.65 4.39 -8.14
C ASN A 225 -5.35 4.78 -8.85
N GLY A 226 -4.59 3.78 -9.29
CA GLY A 226 -3.26 3.98 -9.88
C GLY A 226 -3.15 3.77 -11.39
N GLY A 227 -4.04 2.98 -12.00
CA GLY A 227 -3.92 2.55 -13.40
C GLY A 227 -4.08 3.67 -14.44
N LYS A 228 -4.39 3.31 -15.69
CA LYS A 228 -4.73 4.26 -16.77
C LYS A 228 -5.79 5.27 -16.33
N VAL A 229 -6.77 4.81 -15.55
CA VAL A 229 -7.78 5.67 -14.90
C VAL A 229 -7.39 5.88 -13.44
N ASN A 230 -6.39 6.74 -13.21
CA ASN A 230 -5.91 7.11 -11.89
C ASN A 230 -6.63 8.32 -11.30
N GLY A 231 -6.74 8.34 -9.97
CA GLY A 231 -7.51 9.35 -9.26
C GLY A 231 -8.13 8.85 -7.97
N VAL A 232 -9.00 9.67 -7.37
CA VAL A 232 -9.76 9.34 -6.17
C VAL A 232 -11.26 9.29 -6.46
N GLN A 233 -11.99 8.53 -5.64
CA GLN A 233 -13.46 8.48 -5.60
C GLN A 233 -13.90 8.25 -4.16
N CYS A 234 -14.89 9.00 -3.68
CA CYS A 234 -15.44 8.80 -2.34
C CYS A 234 -16.84 8.20 -2.37
N PHE A 235 -17.17 7.52 -1.28
CA PHE A 235 -18.38 6.75 -1.07
C PHE A 235 -18.91 7.03 0.34
N SER A 236 -20.22 7.10 0.50
CA SER A 236 -20.82 6.97 1.82
C SER A 236 -20.76 5.49 2.22
N ALA A 237 -20.36 5.23 3.46
CA ALA A 237 -20.22 3.90 4.02
C ALA A 237 -21.26 3.68 5.11
N SER A 238 -22.05 2.61 4.96
CA SER A 238 -23.11 2.27 5.91
C SER A 238 -23.30 0.75 6.01
N SER A 239 -24.24 0.33 6.87
CA SER A 239 -24.66 -1.07 6.93
C SER A 239 -25.38 -1.57 5.67
N LYS A 240 -25.69 -0.69 4.71
CA LYS A 240 -26.27 -1.05 3.40
C LYS A 240 -25.22 -1.27 2.32
N GLY A 241 -23.97 -0.87 2.56
CA GLY A 241 -22.87 -0.94 1.59
C GLY A 241 -22.26 0.42 1.31
N LEU A 242 -21.64 0.53 0.14
CA LEU A 242 -20.98 1.72 -0.37
C LEU A 242 -21.85 2.37 -1.45
N GLU A 243 -22.13 3.67 -1.30
CA GLU A 243 -22.83 4.47 -2.30
C GLU A 243 -21.95 5.63 -2.74
N VAL A 244 -21.81 5.83 -4.05
CA VAL A 244 -20.98 6.89 -4.63
C VAL A 244 -21.42 8.26 -4.11
N ILE A 245 -20.47 9.06 -3.63
CA ILE A 245 -20.71 10.47 -3.33
C ILE A 245 -20.55 11.26 -4.62
N ASN A 246 -21.62 11.94 -5.03
CA ASN A 246 -21.61 12.79 -6.22
C ASN A 246 -20.52 13.86 -6.11
N ASN A 247 -19.88 14.19 -7.23
CA ASN A 247 -18.81 15.19 -7.30
C ASN A 247 -17.58 14.87 -6.41
N SER A 248 -17.29 13.60 -6.13
CA SER A 248 -16.06 13.20 -5.41
C SER A 248 -15.03 12.46 -6.27
N GLN A 249 -15.33 12.18 -7.55
CA GLN A 249 -14.35 11.58 -8.46
C GLN A 249 -13.35 12.64 -8.96
N ARG A 250 -12.05 12.43 -8.78
CA ARG A 250 -11.02 13.38 -9.23
C ARG A 250 -9.86 12.64 -9.88
N SER A 251 -9.46 13.06 -11.08
CA SER A 251 -8.31 12.51 -11.78
C SER A 251 -7.00 13.09 -11.22
N LEU A 252 -5.95 12.27 -11.18
CA LEU A 252 -4.58 12.74 -10.93
C LEU A 252 -3.83 13.08 -12.24
N GLY A 253 -4.34 12.66 -13.40
CA GLY A 253 -3.76 12.94 -14.71
C GLY A 253 -2.41 12.26 -14.97
N LEU A 254 -2.09 11.17 -14.27
CA LEU A 254 -0.82 10.45 -14.44
C LEU A 254 -0.84 9.60 -15.71
N ASN A 255 0.27 9.58 -16.43
CA ASN A 255 0.45 8.70 -17.58
C ASN A 255 0.87 7.29 -17.10
N GLN A 256 -0.09 6.38 -16.98
CA GLN A 256 0.08 5.06 -16.38
C GLN A 256 -0.53 3.94 -17.24
N THR A 257 -0.12 2.70 -16.98
CA THR A 257 -0.75 1.48 -17.56
C THR A 257 -1.73 0.86 -16.57
N THR A 258 -2.46 -0.18 -17.00
CA THR A 258 -3.27 -1.03 -16.10
C THR A 258 -2.93 -2.49 -16.39
N PRO A 259 -2.32 -3.24 -15.46
CA PRO A 259 -1.83 -2.83 -14.13
C PRO A 259 -0.85 -1.64 -14.17
N ALA A 260 -0.74 -0.90 -13.08
CA ALA A 260 0.15 0.28 -12.99
C ALA A 260 1.62 -0.10 -13.21
N ASN A 261 2.39 0.74 -13.88
CA ASN A 261 3.83 0.58 -14.08
C ASN A 261 4.59 1.47 -13.10
N GLY A 262 5.37 0.85 -12.20
CA GLY A 262 5.98 1.57 -11.08
C GLY A 262 7.24 0.88 -10.54
N PRO A 263 7.68 1.25 -9.32
CA PRO A 263 7.04 2.21 -8.40
C PRO A 263 7.01 3.69 -8.82
N PRO A 264 8.00 4.29 -9.52
CA PRO A 264 7.98 5.70 -9.91
C PRO A 264 6.70 6.09 -10.69
N ASN A 265 6.33 7.37 -10.63
CA ASN A 265 5.15 7.92 -11.33
C ASN A 265 3.80 7.24 -10.95
N THR A 266 3.69 6.60 -9.77
CA THR A 266 2.43 5.99 -9.29
C THR A 266 1.92 6.68 -8.03
N PRO A 267 0.58 6.76 -7.84
CA PRO A 267 0.02 7.14 -6.56
C PRO A 267 0.27 6.04 -5.52
N SER A 268 0.30 6.38 -4.23
CA SER A 268 0.80 5.47 -3.19
C SER A 268 -0.10 5.31 -1.98
N HIS A 269 -0.69 6.38 -1.46
CA HIS A 269 -1.49 6.31 -0.24
C HIS A 269 -2.51 7.43 -0.29
N VAL A 270 -3.71 7.19 0.24
CA VAL A 270 -4.71 8.23 0.50
C VAL A 270 -5.01 8.29 1.98
N ILE A 271 -5.09 9.49 2.54
CA ILE A 271 -5.53 9.72 3.92
C ILE A 271 -6.41 10.97 4.00
N PHE A 272 -7.26 11.04 5.02
CA PHE A 272 -7.81 12.31 5.48
C PHE A 272 -6.81 12.99 6.42
N ASN A 273 -6.76 14.33 6.39
CA ASN A 273 -6.09 15.05 7.47
C ASN A 273 -6.87 14.87 8.80
N GLU A 274 -6.25 15.26 9.92
CA GLU A 274 -6.85 15.05 11.25
C GLU A 274 -8.22 15.73 11.42
N ALA A 275 -8.42 16.90 10.80
CA ALA A 275 -9.67 17.64 10.83
C ALA A 275 -10.76 17.03 9.92
N GLY A 276 -10.40 16.16 8.98
CA GLY A 276 -11.31 15.53 8.02
C GLY A 276 -11.81 16.47 6.91
N ASP A 277 -11.28 17.69 6.82
CA ASP A 277 -11.64 18.69 5.81
C ASP A 277 -10.72 18.68 4.59
N LYS A 278 -9.71 17.81 4.58
CA LYS A 278 -8.81 17.57 3.44
C LYS A 278 -8.66 16.08 3.16
N LEU A 279 -8.68 15.72 1.88
CA LEU A 279 -8.25 14.42 1.37
C LEU A 279 -6.88 14.59 0.72
N VAL A 280 -5.92 13.75 1.10
CA VAL A 280 -4.53 13.85 0.65
C VAL A 280 -4.12 12.55 -0.02
N ALA A 281 -3.55 12.62 -1.22
CA ALA A 281 -2.95 11.49 -1.91
C ALA A 281 -1.46 11.73 -2.19
N SER A 282 -0.60 10.75 -1.92
CA SER A 282 0.82 10.81 -2.28
C SER A 282 1.05 10.27 -3.69
N VAL A 283 1.92 10.95 -4.44
CA VAL A 283 2.33 10.59 -5.80
C VAL A 283 3.85 10.58 -5.88
N LYS A 284 4.40 9.44 -6.28
CA LYS A 284 5.84 9.24 -6.42
C LYS A 284 6.36 9.96 -7.66
N GLY A 285 7.54 10.57 -7.55
CA GLY A 285 8.20 11.26 -8.66
C GLY A 285 8.75 10.32 -9.73
N THR A 286 9.48 10.91 -10.68
CA THR A 286 10.26 10.21 -11.71
C THR A 286 11.71 10.72 -11.69
N PRO A 287 12.52 10.37 -10.68
CA PRO A 287 13.88 10.89 -10.56
C PRO A 287 14.76 10.46 -11.76
N PRO A 288 15.71 11.31 -12.18
CA PRO A 288 16.01 12.64 -11.65
C PRO A 288 15.12 13.76 -12.24
N ALA A 289 14.20 13.45 -13.14
CA ALA A 289 13.44 14.45 -13.89
C ALA A 289 12.47 15.24 -13.00
N ASP A 290 11.71 14.54 -12.17
CA ASP A 290 10.68 15.15 -11.33
C ASP A 290 10.68 14.57 -9.92
N ALA A 291 10.58 15.45 -8.92
CA ALA A 291 10.21 15.07 -7.57
C ALA A 291 8.71 14.76 -7.49
N GLY A 292 8.35 13.85 -6.60
CA GLY A 292 6.96 13.54 -6.29
C GLY A 292 6.25 14.68 -5.58
N PHE A 293 4.99 14.45 -5.20
CA PHE A 293 4.15 15.44 -4.55
C PHE A 293 3.05 14.79 -3.72
N ILE A 294 2.39 15.57 -2.89
CA ILE A 294 1.07 15.24 -2.36
C ILE A 294 0.01 16.11 -3.06
N ALA A 295 -1.11 15.48 -3.44
CA ALA A 295 -2.30 16.12 -3.98
C ALA A 295 -3.30 16.32 -2.84
N VAL A 296 -3.81 17.53 -2.67
CA VAL A 296 -4.73 17.89 -1.58
C VAL A 296 -6.04 18.43 -2.14
N TRP A 297 -7.15 17.78 -1.80
CA TRP A 297 -8.51 18.26 -2.10
C TRP A 297 -9.21 18.75 -0.84
N ASP A 298 -10.00 19.81 -0.93
CA ASP A 298 -10.96 20.18 0.12
C ASP A 298 -12.11 19.16 0.14
N VAL A 299 -12.53 18.78 1.35
CA VAL A 299 -13.67 17.88 1.57
C VAL A 299 -14.85 18.70 2.09
N ALA A 300 -15.93 18.74 1.33
CA ALA A 300 -17.16 19.40 1.74
C ALA A 300 -17.93 18.55 2.77
N LYS A 301 -18.92 19.16 3.45
CA LYS A 301 -19.74 18.47 4.45
C LYS A 301 -20.55 17.30 3.90
N ASP A 302 -20.89 17.33 2.61
CA ASP A 302 -21.56 16.24 1.91
C ASP A 302 -20.59 15.16 1.38
N GLY A 303 -19.28 15.32 1.65
CA GLY A 303 -18.20 14.44 1.20
C GLY A 303 -17.76 14.65 -0.24
N SER A 304 -18.32 15.64 -0.95
CA SER A 304 -17.81 16.04 -2.27
C SER A 304 -16.42 16.66 -2.14
N LEU A 305 -15.64 16.60 -3.22
CA LEU A 305 -14.27 17.12 -3.26
C LEU A 305 -14.20 18.44 -4.01
N SER A 306 -13.21 19.29 -3.72
CA SER A 306 -12.85 20.40 -4.62
C SER A 306 -12.56 19.91 -6.04
N THR A 307 -12.89 20.69 -7.07
CA THR A 307 -12.70 20.29 -8.49
C THR A 307 -11.24 19.99 -8.82
N ASP A 308 -10.33 20.83 -8.35
CA ASP A 308 -8.89 20.70 -8.53
C ASP A 308 -8.24 20.34 -7.18
N PHE A 309 -7.07 19.70 -7.22
CA PHE A 309 -6.21 19.57 -6.05
C PHE A 309 -5.18 20.68 -6.01
N THR A 310 -4.78 21.08 -4.81
CA THR A 310 -3.52 21.76 -4.59
C THR A 310 -2.39 20.74 -4.65
N LYS A 311 -1.41 20.99 -5.53
CA LYS A 311 -0.16 20.24 -5.56
C LYS A 311 0.80 20.79 -4.51
N ILE A 312 1.41 19.91 -3.72
CA ILE A 312 2.52 20.25 -2.84
C ILE A 312 3.69 19.34 -3.21
N THR A 313 4.63 19.87 -4.00
CA THR A 313 5.83 19.14 -4.41
C THR A 313 6.65 18.73 -3.18
N ALA A 314 7.30 17.56 -3.26
CA ALA A 314 8.22 17.11 -2.24
C ALA A 314 9.27 18.20 -1.92
N PRO A 315 9.69 18.32 -0.66
CA PRO A 315 10.65 19.34 -0.24
C PRO A 315 11.98 19.19 -0.99
N ALA A 316 12.85 20.20 -0.92
CA ALA A 316 14.18 20.11 -1.53
C ALA A 316 14.95 18.87 -1.01
N GLY A 317 15.34 17.98 -1.94
CA GLY A 317 15.98 16.70 -1.63
C GLY A 317 15.02 15.49 -1.57
N GLY A 318 13.71 15.72 -1.47
CA GLY A 318 12.67 14.69 -1.60
C GLY A 318 12.47 14.25 -3.05
N LEU A 319 12.03 13.01 -3.24
CA LEU A 319 11.97 12.30 -4.51
C LEU A 319 10.68 11.49 -4.69
N LEU A 320 10.38 10.57 -3.77
CA LEU A 320 9.37 9.53 -3.91
C LEU A 320 8.45 9.43 -2.67
N PRO A 321 7.60 10.43 -2.38
CA PRO A 321 6.61 10.33 -1.31
C PRO A 321 5.76 9.07 -1.45
N PHE A 322 5.78 8.20 -0.46
CA PHE A 322 5.13 6.89 -0.47
C PHE A 322 3.97 6.84 0.52
N SER A 323 4.23 6.48 1.78
CA SER A 323 3.19 6.40 2.80
C SER A 323 2.98 7.77 3.40
N MET A 324 1.90 7.94 4.17
CA MET A 324 1.57 9.20 4.81
C MET A 324 0.94 8.90 6.16
N THR A 325 1.45 9.55 7.20
CA THR A 325 0.92 9.47 8.55
C THR A 325 0.74 10.88 9.10
N ASN A 326 -0.45 11.19 9.60
CA ASN A 326 -0.74 12.50 10.21
C ASN A 326 0.17 12.74 11.42
N ILE A 327 0.67 13.97 11.56
CA ILE A 327 1.36 14.46 12.75
C ILE A 327 0.31 15.12 13.63
N ASN A 328 -0.16 14.37 14.63
CA ASN A 328 -1.28 14.75 15.49
C ASN A 328 -1.10 16.15 16.11
N GLY A 329 -2.14 16.97 16.00
CA GLY A 329 -2.21 18.32 16.53
C GLY A 329 -1.41 19.38 15.77
N MET A 330 -0.79 19.04 14.62
CA MET A 330 0.09 19.97 13.90
C MET A 330 -0.38 20.35 12.50
N ASN A 331 -1.50 19.81 12.02
CA ASN A 331 -1.97 19.95 10.62
C ASN A 331 -0.83 19.70 9.62
N ALA A 332 -0.13 18.58 9.80
CA ALA A 332 1.04 18.21 9.03
C ALA A 332 1.09 16.69 8.85
N ILE A 333 1.86 16.24 7.87
CA ILE A 333 2.00 14.84 7.49
C ILE A 333 3.49 14.48 7.48
N LEU A 334 3.83 13.34 8.06
CA LEU A 334 5.07 12.64 7.74
C LEU A 334 4.78 11.71 6.58
N ALA A 335 5.51 11.87 5.48
CA ALA A 335 5.49 10.92 4.38
C ALA A 335 6.83 10.19 4.34
N THR A 336 6.83 8.87 4.19
CA THR A 336 8.07 8.18 3.83
C THR A 336 8.47 8.56 2.41
N ASP A 337 9.76 8.56 2.14
CA ASP A 337 10.28 8.79 0.81
C ASP A 337 11.25 7.67 0.44
N ALA A 338 10.88 6.86 -0.55
CA ALA A 338 11.62 5.66 -0.92
C ALA A 338 13.04 5.97 -1.45
N GLY A 339 13.28 7.20 -1.92
CA GLY A 339 14.55 7.65 -2.49
C GLY A 339 15.46 8.42 -1.54
N VAL A 340 14.97 8.87 -0.38
CA VAL A 340 15.81 9.59 0.61
C VAL A 340 15.63 9.15 2.06
N GLY A 341 14.41 8.83 2.50
CA GLY A 341 14.10 8.56 3.90
C GLY A 341 12.66 8.95 4.23
N PHE A 342 12.45 10.21 4.62
CA PHE A 342 11.11 10.74 4.85
C PHE A 342 11.02 12.26 4.67
N ASP A 343 9.84 12.71 4.31
CA ASP A 343 9.44 14.10 4.16
C ASP A 343 8.47 14.50 5.27
N ILE A 344 8.51 15.78 5.64
CA ILE A 344 7.49 16.45 6.43
C ILE A 344 6.79 17.48 5.54
N PHE A 345 5.45 17.39 5.48
CA PHE A 345 4.58 18.33 4.78
C PHE A 345 3.72 19.10 5.79
N ASP A 346 3.88 20.43 5.81
CA ASP A 346 3.04 21.34 6.59
C ASP A 346 1.83 21.77 5.74
N LEU A 347 0.62 21.45 6.20
CA LEU A 347 -0.62 21.77 5.48
C LEU A 347 -1.22 23.12 5.92
N SER A 348 -0.62 23.82 6.89
CA SER A 348 -1.16 25.10 7.40
C SER A 348 -1.18 26.22 6.36
N THR A 349 -0.40 26.11 5.30
CA THR A 349 -0.39 27.06 4.17
C THR A 349 -1.45 26.77 3.12
N VAL A 350 -2.13 25.61 3.18
CA VAL A 350 -3.17 25.20 2.23
C VAL A 350 -4.49 25.87 2.59
N LYS A 351 -4.79 27.00 1.95
CA LYS A 351 -5.94 27.85 2.32
C LYS A 351 -7.16 27.76 1.39
N ASN A 352 -6.97 27.33 0.15
CA ASN A 352 -8.05 27.07 -0.82
C ASN A 352 -7.50 26.21 -1.97
N THR A 353 -8.12 25.06 -2.22
CA THR A 353 -7.63 24.11 -3.24
C THR A 353 -8.02 24.44 -4.68
N GLN A 354 -8.71 25.56 -4.91
CA GLN A 354 -8.94 26.08 -6.26
C GLN A 354 -7.70 26.72 -6.90
N ASP A 355 -6.69 27.04 -6.12
CA ASP A 355 -5.42 27.52 -6.64
C ASP A 355 -4.61 26.33 -7.19
N LYS A 356 -4.53 26.23 -8.51
CA LYS A 356 -3.79 25.18 -9.25
C LYS A 356 -2.26 25.28 -9.11
N GLY A 357 -1.77 26.26 -8.36
CA GLY A 357 -0.35 26.48 -8.10
C GLY A 357 0.23 25.47 -7.11
N ASN A 358 1.53 25.22 -7.22
CA ASN A 358 2.26 24.49 -6.18
C ASN A 358 2.29 25.33 -4.90
N GLN A 359 1.71 24.84 -3.80
CA GLN A 359 1.74 25.51 -2.51
C GLN A 359 2.75 24.80 -1.60
N THR A 360 3.83 25.47 -1.23
CA THR A 360 4.84 24.91 -0.33
C THR A 360 4.96 25.76 0.94
N SER A 361 5.27 25.11 2.06
CA SER A 361 5.60 25.77 3.33
C SER A 361 7.11 25.75 3.54
N SER A 362 7.67 26.80 4.14
CA SER A 362 9.08 26.83 4.56
C SER A 362 9.40 25.83 5.68
N LYS A 363 8.37 25.24 6.30
CA LYS A 363 8.52 24.15 7.28
C LYS A 363 8.62 22.78 6.64
N ASN A 364 8.29 22.64 5.36
CA ASN A 364 8.47 21.39 4.64
C ASN A 364 9.96 21.00 4.65
N SER A 365 10.25 19.71 4.85
CA SER A 365 11.64 19.23 4.90
C SER A 365 11.75 17.78 4.51
N ALA A 366 12.82 17.44 3.78
CA ALA A 366 13.24 16.07 3.55
C ALA A 366 14.36 15.70 4.52
N THR A 367 14.32 14.50 5.08
CA THR A 367 15.35 13.97 5.99
C THR A 367 15.89 12.65 5.45
N ALA A 368 17.19 12.64 5.17
CA ALA A 368 17.86 11.45 4.68
C ALA A 368 18.07 10.42 5.80
N ILE A 369 17.73 9.17 5.52
CA ILE A 369 18.14 8.01 6.32
C ILE A 369 19.37 7.41 5.65
N ASN A 370 20.53 7.55 6.29
CA ASN A 370 21.78 7.07 5.72
C ASN A 370 21.73 5.55 5.49
N GLY A 371 22.12 5.11 4.29
CA GLY A 371 22.15 3.71 3.91
C GLY A 371 20.80 3.08 3.57
N GLN A 372 19.70 3.84 3.58
CA GLN A 372 18.38 3.32 3.19
C GLN A 372 18.36 2.79 1.75
N LYS A 373 17.42 1.89 1.47
CA LYS A 373 17.19 1.32 0.14
C LYS A 373 15.77 1.51 -0.37
N ALA A 374 14.77 1.30 0.48
CA ALA A 374 13.37 1.47 0.13
C ALA A 374 12.52 1.73 1.38
N THR A 375 12.72 2.88 2.03
CA THR A 375 11.87 3.32 3.16
C THR A 375 10.49 3.71 2.64
N CYS A 376 9.51 2.81 2.78
CA CYS A 376 8.24 2.94 2.06
C CYS A 376 7.03 3.02 3.00
N TRP A 377 6.94 2.25 4.08
CA TRP A 377 5.74 2.24 4.94
C TRP A 377 5.94 3.02 6.23
N SER A 378 4.87 3.62 6.74
CA SER A 378 4.89 4.31 8.04
C SER A 378 3.62 4.10 8.84
N SER A 379 3.79 4.10 10.15
CA SER A 379 2.73 4.07 11.16
C SER A 379 3.14 4.93 12.35
N PHE A 380 2.19 5.30 13.21
CA PHE A 380 2.43 6.12 14.39
C PHE A 380 1.96 5.41 15.65
N SER A 381 2.79 5.43 16.69
CA SER A 381 2.40 4.98 18.02
C SER A 381 2.05 6.18 18.90
N ALA A 382 0.79 6.24 19.35
CA ALA A 382 0.35 7.24 20.32
C ALA A 382 1.02 7.09 21.69
N LYS A 383 1.55 5.90 22.02
CA LYS A 383 2.11 5.61 23.34
C LYS A 383 3.61 5.92 23.42
N THR A 384 4.38 5.77 22.34
CA THR A 384 5.75 6.30 22.28
C THR A 384 5.81 7.74 21.77
N GLY A 385 4.82 8.17 21.00
CA GLY A 385 4.83 9.46 20.31
C GLY A 385 5.77 9.46 19.09
N SER A 386 6.15 8.28 18.59
CA SER A 386 7.07 8.09 17.48
C SER A 386 6.37 7.49 16.25
N PHE A 387 6.94 7.78 15.09
CA PHE A 387 6.65 7.13 13.82
C PHE A 387 7.59 5.94 13.62
N TYR A 388 7.10 4.88 12.99
CA TYR A 388 7.88 3.69 12.64
C TYR A 388 7.84 3.48 11.14
N LEU A 389 9.00 3.67 10.50
CA LEU A 389 9.19 3.63 9.07
C LEU A 389 9.88 2.32 8.70
N THR A 390 9.38 1.64 7.67
CA THR A 390 9.94 0.35 7.26
C THR A 390 10.70 0.46 5.96
N ASP A 391 11.97 0.02 5.98
CA ASP A 391 12.81 -0.14 4.80
C ASP A 391 12.93 -1.62 4.44
N VAL A 392 12.28 -2.00 3.34
CA VAL A 392 12.28 -3.39 2.86
C VAL A 392 13.59 -3.79 2.21
N GLY A 393 14.35 -2.85 1.67
CA GLY A 393 15.62 -3.16 1.01
C GLY A 393 16.76 -3.38 2.01
N THR A 394 16.62 -2.89 3.25
CA THR A 394 17.59 -3.08 4.34
C THR A 394 17.04 -3.91 5.52
N SER A 395 15.81 -4.41 5.44
CA SER A 395 15.14 -5.12 6.54
C SER A 395 15.23 -4.34 7.86
N THR A 396 14.93 -3.04 7.85
CA THR A 396 15.12 -2.17 9.03
C THR A 396 13.86 -1.35 9.32
N ILE A 397 13.45 -1.34 10.60
CA ILE A 397 12.45 -0.38 11.10
C ILE A 397 13.21 0.82 11.68
N THR A 398 12.89 2.02 11.22
CA THR A 398 13.43 3.28 11.74
C THR A 398 12.36 3.99 12.57
N GLU A 399 12.68 4.26 13.83
CA GLU A 399 11.87 5.11 14.71
C GLU A 399 12.24 6.57 14.50
N VAL A 400 11.24 7.42 14.26
CA VAL A 400 11.37 8.85 14.04
C VAL A 400 10.47 9.60 15.01
N SER A 401 10.99 10.66 15.61
CA SER A 401 10.18 11.65 16.31
C SER A 401 10.08 12.93 15.49
N VAL A 402 8.97 13.64 15.61
CA VAL A 402 8.77 14.95 14.98
C VAL A 402 8.43 15.96 16.07
N ASP A 403 9.18 17.05 16.13
CA ASP A 403 8.95 18.09 17.13
C ASP A 403 7.85 19.09 16.70
N LYS A 404 7.47 20.00 17.61
CA LYS A 404 6.44 21.02 17.35
C LYS A 404 6.81 22.04 16.26
N SER A 405 8.07 22.09 15.87
CA SER A 405 8.58 22.92 14.77
C SER A 405 8.62 22.15 13.45
N LEU A 406 8.01 20.96 13.41
CA LEU A 406 7.97 20.04 12.26
C LEU A 406 9.36 19.57 11.82
N LYS A 407 10.30 19.45 12.77
CA LYS A 407 11.61 18.85 12.51
C LYS A 407 11.61 17.39 12.91
N GLY A 408 11.84 16.52 11.93
CA GLY A 408 11.99 15.09 12.13
C GLY A 408 13.40 14.73 12.61
N LYS A 409 13.48 13.73 13.48
CA LYS A 409 14.73 13.18 13.99
C LYS A 409 14.64 11.66 14.06
N ILE A 410 15.66 10.98 13.54
CA ILE A 410 15.83 9.54 13.74
C ILE A 410 16.17 9.30 15.22
N VAL A 411 15.33 8.51 15.90
CA VAL A 411 15.50 8.13 17.30
C VAL A 411 16.34 6.88 17.38
N LYS A 412 15.96 5.84 16.63
CA LYS A 412 16.59 4.51 16.69
C LYS A 412 16.28 3.71 15.43
N GLN A 413 17.16 2.77 15.09
CA GLN A 413 16.93 1.77 14.05
C GLN A 413 16.93 0.37 14.65
N PHE A 414 16.02 -0.47 14.17
CA PHE A 414 15.79 -1.83 14.60
C PHE A 414 15.97 -2.75 13.38
N PRO A 415 17.15 -3.39 13.25
CA PRO A 415 17.36 -4.42 12.25
C PRO A 415 16.39 -5.57 12.47
N GLN A 416 15.78 -6.04 11.39
CA GLN A 416 14.95 -7.24 11.37
C GLN A 416 15.80 -8.44 10.94
N ALA A 417 15.16 -9.60 10.80
CA ALA A 417 15.82 -10.77 10.23
C ALA A 417 16.34 -10.46 8.82
N ASN A 418 17.53 -10.96 8.49
CA ASN A 418 18.11 -10.78 7.16
C ASN A 418 17.14 -11.27 6.08
N ASN A 419 17.00 -10.48 5.00
CA ASN A 419 16.10 -10.75 3.88
C ASN A 419 14.60 -10.75 4.24
N SER A 420 14.22 -10.17 5.38
CA SER A 420 12.81 -9.91 5.67
C SER A 420 12.34 -8.63 4.99
N ALA A 421 11.15 -8.68 4.39
CA ALA A 421 10.49 -7.52 3.82
C ALA A 421 9.17 -7.31 4.58
N THR A 422 9.22 -6.45 5.60
CA THR A 422 7.99 -6.04 6.29
C THR A 422 7.33 -4.95 5.44
N ILE A 423 6.12 -5.22 4.96
CA ILE A 423 5.30 -4.25 4.22
C ILE A 423 3.99 -4.01 4.96
N ASP A 424 3.32 -2.88 4.66
CA ASP A 424 2.03 -2.51 5.24
C ASP A 424 2.02 -2.54 6.78
N ASN A 425 3.04 -1.95 7.41
CA ASN A 425 3.13 -1.96 8.87
C ASN A 425 2.03 -1.11 9.53
N ASP A 426 1.51 -1.61 10.65
CA ASP A 426 0.63 -0.87 11.56
C ASP A 426 1.12 -1.09 13.01
N VAL A 427 0.60 -0.30 13.95
CA VAL A 427 0.94 -0.39 15.37
C VAL A 427 -0.28 -0.82 16.18
N ALA A 428 -0.11 -1.85 17.01
CA ALA A 428 -1.10 -2.25 18.00
C ALA A 428 -0.54 -2.05 19.42
N THR A 429 -1.39 -1.66 20.36
CA THR A 429 -1.03 -1.65 21.79
C THR A 429 -1.73 -2.81 22.49
N ILE A 430 -0.96 -3.69 23.12
CA ILE A 430 -1.46 -4.93 23.74
C ILE A 430 -1.16 -4.88 25.24
N GLY A 431 -2.19 -4.58 26.04
CA GLY A 431 -2.02 -4.37 27.48
C GLY A 431 -1.05 -3.22 27.76
N LYS A 432 0.10 -3.52 28.39
CA LYS A 432 1.19 -2.55 28.63
C LYS A 432 2.30 -2.62 27.58
N HIS A 433 2.24 -3.56 26.65
CA HIS A 433 3.25 -3.76 25.60
C HIS A 433 2.81 -3.10 24.30
N GLU A 434 3.80 -2.72 23.49
CA GLU A 434 3.64 -2.31 22.10
C GLU A 434 4.32 -3.34 21.22
#